data_AF-A0A5P3ACM7-F1
#
_entry.id   AF-A0A5P3ACM7-F1
#
_cell.length_a   1.000
_cell.length_b   1.000
_cell.length_c   1.000
_cell.angle_alpha   90.00
_cell.angle_beta   90.00
_cell.angle_gamma   90.00
#
_symmetry.space_group_name_H-M   'P 1'
#
loop_
_entity.id
_entity.type
_entity.pdbx_description
1 polymer ?
#
loop_
_entity_poly.entity_id
_entity_poly.type
_entity_poly.pdbx_seq_one_letter_code
_entity_poly.pdbx_strand_id
1 'polypeptide(L)'
;MARGRKVVPFRRGARRHPKWDMGAPNPRGKTPLRPRRGRTNWPVVLMIVGASVIFGPVALDAASLTWRQSEGCKVWMVVDGDTVKMTCPAEGYVSGRILGFDTPEMKSRCPTELVMAVSATFYLRWQLWTAGKVVATPRGKDRYGRVLTLMTVDDELVGTRMVGAGLARWYDGGKRRSWCGADG
;
A
#
# COMPACT_ATOMS: atom_id res chain seq x y z
N MET A 1 -69.72 -30.32 -58.12
CA MET A 1 -69.00 -29.67 -57.00
C MET A 1 -67.89 -30.59 -56.51
N ALA A 2 -66.67 -30.07 -56.45
CA ALA A 2 -65.42 -30.81 -56.43
C ALA A 2 -65.13 -31.49 -55.08
N ARG A 3 -64.67 -32.76 -55.14
CA ARG A 3 -64.16 -33.53 -53.99
C ARG A 3 -62.90 -32.86 -53.44
N GLY A 4 -62.95 -32.43 -52.18
CA GLY A 4 -61.79 -31.89 -51.47
C GLY A 4 -60.65 -32.90 -51.43
N ARG A 5 -59.46 -32.50 -51.89
CA ARG A 5 -58.23 -33.30 -51.84
C ARG A 5 -57.88 -33.56 -50.37
N LYS A 6 -57.89 -34.83 -49.97
CA LYS A 6 -57.45 -35.30 -48.66
C LYS A 6 -55.92 -35.17 -48.58
N VAL A 7 -55.43 -34.14 -47.90
CA VAL A 7 -53.99 -33.95 -47.67
C VAL A 7 -53.57 -34.86 -46.50
N VAL A 8 -52.76 -35.87 -46.78
CA VAL A 8 -52.14 -36.71 -45.74
C VAL A 8 -50.89 -35.99 -45.23
N PRO A 9 -50.76 -35.71 -43.93
CA PRO A 9 -49.57 -35.03 -43.41
C PRO A 9 -48.34 -35.94 -43.51
N PHE A 10 -47.29 -35.44 -44.14
CA PHE A 10 -45.99 -36.11 -44.18
C PHE A 10 -45.36 -36.12 -42.78
N ARG A 11 -45.45 -37.25 -42.07
CA ARG A 11 -44.73 -37.43 -40.79
C ARG A 11 -43.27 -37.78 -41.07
N ARG A 12 -42.34 -36.86 -40.77
CA ARG A 12 -40.90 -37.17 -40.70
C ARG A 12 -40.63 -38.02 -39.46
N GLY A 13 -40.60 -39.33 -39.63
CA GLY A 13 -40.19 -40.28 -38.60
C GLY A 13 -39.56 -41.50 -39.24
N ALA A 14 -38.35 -41.35 -39.78
CA ALA A 14 -37.61 -42.47 -40.34
C ALA A 14 -36.57 -42.94 -39.32
N ARG A 15 -36.86 -44.02 -38.59
CA ARG A 15 -35.76 -44.90 -38.15
C ARG A 15 -35.27 -45.61 -39.42
N ARG A 16 -34.21 -45.09 -40.03
CA ARG A 16 -33.62 -45.69 -41.23
C ARG A 16 -32.74 -46.88 -40.84
N HIS A 17 -32.68 -47.86 -41.73
CA HIS A 17 -31.98 -49.13 -41.57
C HIS A 17 -30.45 -48.93 -41.44
N PRO A 18 -29.74 -49.68 -40.56
CA PRO A 18 -28.34 -49.40 -40.18
C PRO A 18 -27.34 -49.31 -41.35
N LYS A 19 -27.58 -50.05 -42.43
CA LYS A 19 -26.68 -50.12 -43.58
C LYS A 19 -26.57 -48.82 -44.41
N TRP A 20 -27.48 -47.86 -44.20
CA TRP A 20 -27.52 -46.58 -44.91
C TRP A 20 -27.42 -45.38 -43.96
N ASP A 21 -26.82 -45.57 -42.79
CA ASP A 21 -26.43 -44.46 -41.93
C ASP A 21 -25.10 -43.90 -42.43
N MET A 22 -25.16 -42.95 -43.38
CA MET A 22 -23.98 -42.27 -43.92
C MET A 22 -23.41 -41.22 -42.95
N GLY A 23 -23.38 -41.53 -41.65
CA GLY A 23 -22.80 -40.71 -40.60
C GLY A 23 -23.30 -39.27 -40.64
N ALA A 24 -24.52 -39.02 -40.18
CA ALA A 24 -24.90 -37.65 -39.88
C ALA A 24 -23.88 -37.06 -38.88
N PRO A 25 -23.39 -35.81 -39.08
CA PRO A 25 -22.48 -35.21 -38.11
C PRO A 25 -23.20 -35.22 -36.76
N ASN A 26 -22.57 -35.85 -35.76
CA ASN A 26 -23.13 -35.99 -34.44
C ASN A 26 -23.57 -34.59 -33.95
N PRO A 27 -24.87 -34.32 -33.74
CA PRO A 27 -25.31 -33.00 -33.27
C PRO A 27 -24.84 -32.73 -31.83
N ARG A 28 -24.26 -33.75 -31.18
CA ARG A 28 -23.60 -33.68 -29.87
C ARG A 28 -22.08 -33.79 -29.99
N GLY A 29 -21.49 -33.19 -31.02
CA GLY A 29 -20.11 -32.73 -30.93
C GLY A 29 -20.04 -31.73 -29.78
N LYS A 30 -19.70 -32.19 -28.57
CA LYS A 30 -19.32 -31.29 -27.48
C LYS A 30 -18.16 -30.48 -28.04
N THR A 31 -18.41 -29.21 -28.37
CA THR A 31 -17.34 -28.25 -28.63
C THR A 31 -16.34 -28.40 -27.48
N PRO A 32 -15.02 -28.46 -27.75
CA PRO A 32 -14.06 -28.46 -26.65
C PRO A 32 -14.43 -27.25 -25.80
N LEU A 33 -14.66 -27.50 -24.50
CA LEU A 33 -14.95 -26.45 -23.53
C LEU A 33 -13.85 -25.41 -23.69
N ARG A 34 -14.12 -24.34 -24.44
CA ARG A 34 -13.18 -23.26 -24.66
C ARG A 34 -12.94 -22.74 -23.25
N PRO A 35 -11.73 -22.83 -22.69
CA PRO A 35 -11.52 -22.40 -21.32
C PRO A 35 -12.02 -20.97 -21.26
N ARG A 36 -13.00 -20.75 -20.38
CA ARG A 36 -13.65 -19.45 -20.21
C ARG A 36 -12.54 -18.53 -19.71
N ARG A 37 -11.86 -17.85 -20.63
CA ARG A 37 -10.76 -16.92 -20.32
C ARG A 37 -11.39 -15.85 -19.45
N GLY A 38 -11.21 -15.99 -18.14
CA GLY A 38 -11.73 -15.04 -17.16
C GLY A 38 -11.26 -13.67 -17.59
N ARG A 39 -12.19 -12.79 -17.93
CA ARG A 39 -11.87 -11.44 -18.34
C ARG A 39 -11.50 -10.70 -17.06
N THR A 40 -10.24 -10.79 -16.66
CA THR A 40 -9.73 -10.08 -15.50
C THR A 40 -9.98 -8.59 -15.73
N ASN A 41 -10.73 -7.97 -14.83
CA ASN A 41 -11.01 -6.55 -14.87
C ASN A 41 -9.75 -5.81 -14.40
N TRP A 42 -8.79 -5.62 -15.30
CA TRP A 42 -7.59 -4.82 -15.09
C TRP A 42 -7.83 -3.47 -14.38
N PRO A 43 -8.89 -2.68 -14.65
CA PRO A 43 -9.12 -1.47 -13.86
C PRO A 43 -9.38 -1.76 -12.37
N VAL A 44 -10.07 -2.85 -12.04
CA VAL A 44 -10.30 -3.26 -10.64
C VAL A 44 -8.99 -3.74 -10.01
N VAL A 45 -8.18 -4.51 -10.76
CA VAL A 45 -6.86 -4.94 -10.28
C VAL A 45 -5.95 -3.73 -10.00
N LEU A 46 -5.92 -2.75 -10.90
CA LEU A 46 -5.15 -1.51 -10.71
C LEU A 46 -5.64 -0.68 -9.53
N MET A 47 -6.95 -0.59 -9.31
CA MET A 47 -7.50 0.08 -8.13
C MET A 47 -7.11 -0.62 -6.82
N ILE A 48 -7.17 -1.96 -6.79
CA ILE A 48 -6.76 -2.75 -5.63
C ILE A 48 -5.27 -2.56 -5.36
N VAL A 49 -4.42 -2.69 -6.39
CA VAL A 49 -2.97 -2.48 -6.25
C VAL A 49 -2.67 -1.05 -5.79
N GLY A 50 -3.31 -0.04 -6.38
CA GLY A 50 -3.15 1.35 -5.97
C GLY A 50 -3.56 1.60 -4.51
N ALA A 51 -4.70 1.06 -4.09
CA ALA A 51 -5.14 1.13 -2.69
C ALA A 51 -4.17 0.40 -1.75
N SER A 52 -3.65 -0.78 -2.13
CA SER A 52 -2.67 -1.51 -1.34
C SER A 52 -1.34 -0.76 -1.21
N VAL A 53 -0.88 -0.02 -2.23
CA VAL A 53 0.33 0.80 -2.12
C VAL A 53 0.12 1.99 -1.17
N ILE A 54 -1.06 2.60 -1.17
CA ILE A 54 -1.37 3.76 -0.33
C ILE A 54 -1.60 3.34 1.13
N PHE A 55 -2.46 2.33 1.36
CA PHE A 55 -2.89 1.91 2.70
C PHE A 55 -2.03 0.80 3.29
N GLY A 56 -1.33 0.02 2.47
CA GLY A 56 -0.49 -1.08 2.91
C GLY A 56 0.60 -0.66 3.90
N PRO A 57 1.39 0.40 3.64
CA PRO A 57 2.40 0.88 4.58
C PRO A 57 1.82 1.26 5.94
N VAL A 58 0.63 1.86 5.98
CA VAL A 58 -0.03 2.23 7.24
C VAL A 58 -0.47 1.01 8.02
N ALA A 59 -1.03 0.00 7.33
CA ALA A 59 -1.40 -1.26 7.97
C ALA A 59 -0.15 -2.01 8.48
N LEU A 60 0.96 -1.98 7.72
CA LEU A 60 2.25 -2.53 8.12
C LEU A 60 2.85 -1.80 9.32
N ASP A 61 2.80 -0.47 9.36
CA ASP A 61 3.21 0.33 10.52
C ASP A 61 2.44 -0.14 11.77
N ALA A 62 1.11 -0.16 11.70
CA ALA A 62 0.27 -0.58 12.81
C ALA A 62 0.55 -2.04 13.21
N ALA A 63 0.74 -2.94 12.26
CA ALA A 63 0.96 -4.36 12.53
C ALA A 63 2.40 -4.70 12.98
N SER A 64 3.41 -3.89 12.67
CA SER A 64 4.80 -4.17 13.05
C SER A 64 5.20 -3.44 14.32
N LEU A 65 4.84 -2.16 14.42
CA LEU A 65 5.27 -1.27 15.50
C LEU A 65 4.49 -1.51 16.80
N THR A 66 3.25 -2.02 16.70
CA THR A 66 2.46 -2.33 17.90
C THR A 66 2.92 -3.57 18.65
N TRP A 67 3.66 -4.49 18.05
CA TRP A 67 4.12 -5.70 18.76
C TRP A 67 5.58 -5.62 19.17
N ARG A 68 6.29 -4.58 18.74
CA ARG A 68 7.70 -4.37 19.07
C ARG A 68 7.90 -3.97 20.52
N GLN A 69 8.97 -4.49 21.10
CA GLN A 69 9.43 -4.06 22.42
C GLN A 69 9.78 -2.59 22.35
N SER A 70 9.06 -1.77 23.11
CA SER A 70 9.29 -0.34 23.21
C SER A 70 9.41 0.10 24.66
N GLU A 71 10.37 0.99 24.90
CA GLU A 71 10.54 1.65 26.19
C GLU A 71 10.09 3.11 26.05
N GLY A 72 9.27 3.58 27.00
CA GLY A 72 8.67 4.91 26.95
C GLY A 72 7.39 4.96 26.11
N CYS A 73 7.38 5.78 25.06
CA CYS A 73 6.24 5.90 24.16
C CYS A 73 6.27 4.84 23.06
N LYS A 74 5.12 4.25 22.76
CA LYS A 74 4.98 3.23 21.73
C LYS A 74 4.60 3.86 20.39
N VAL A 75 5.48 3.76 19.40
CA VAL A 75 5.19 4.26 18.04
C VAL A 75 4.26 3.29 17.32
N TRP A 76 3.32 3.80 16.54
CA TRP A 76 2.39 2.97 15.76
C TRP A 76 2.20 3.42 14.31
N MET A 77 2.66 4.62 13.94
CA MET A 77 2.62 5.13 12.57
C MET A 77 3.71 6.16 12.33
N VAL A 78 4.31 6.13 11.14
CA VAL A 78 5.20 7.19 10.65
C VAL A 78 4.40 8.13 9.75
N VAL A 79 4.45 9.43 10.06
CA VAL A 79 3.76 10.48 9.28
C VAL A 79 4.72 11.06 8.25
N ASP A 80 5.83 11.61 8.75
CA ASP A 80 6.90 12.24 7.97
C ASP A 80 8.27 11.75 8.46
N GLY A 81 9.35 12.14 7.78
CA GLY A 81 10.72 11.76 8.14
C GLY A 81 11.18 12.18 9.54
N ASP A 82 10.50 13.12 10.20
CA ASP A 82 10.78 13.57 11.56
C ASP A 82 9.55 13.46 12.50
N THR A 83 8.41 13.02 11.98
CA THR A 83 7.12 13.08 12.68
C THR A 83 6.47 11.69 12.74
N VAL A 84 6.15 11.25 13.96
CA VAL A 84 5.55 9.94 14.23
C VAL A 84 4.28 10.07 15.06
N LYS A 85 3.37 9.11 14.96
CA LYS A 85 2.28 8.94 15.92
C LYS A 85 2.66 7.88 16.94
N MET A 86 2.46 8.22 18.20
CA MET A 86 2.84 7.36 19.31
C MET A 86 1.78 7.39 20.41
N THR A 87 1.78 6.35 21.22
CA THR A 87 0.96 6.24 22.42
C THR A 87 1.90 6.25 23.62
N CYS A 88 1.82 7.31 24.42
CA CYS A 88 2.61 7.47 25.63
C CYS A 88 1.76 7.08 26.86
N PRO A 89 2.33 6.40 27.88
CA PRO A 89 1.59 5.99 29.06
C PRO A 89 0.88 7.15 29.80
N ALA A 90 1.51 8.33 29.85
CA ALA A 90 0.98 9.50 30.57
C ALA A 90 0.05 10.39 29.74
N GLU A 91 0.15 10.38 28.41
CA GLU A 91 -0.57 11.33 27.54
C GLU A 91 -1.56 10.66 26.58
N GLY A 92 -1.53 9.33 26.45
CA GLY A 92 -2.30 8.60 25.46
C GLY A 92 -1.78 8.83 24.03
N TYR A 93 -2.69 9.01 23.07
CA TYR A 93 -2.36 9.18 21.66
C TYR A 93 -1.83 10.58 21.37
N VAL A 94 -0.58 10.67 20.91
CA VAL A 94 0.10 11.95 20.66
C VAL A 94 0.86 11.94 19.34
N SER A 95 1.12 13.13 18.82
CA SER A 95 2.03 13.34 17.69
C SER A 95 3.42 13.67 18.22
N GLY A 96 4.40 12.84 17.90
CA GLY A 96 5.80 13.00 18.25
C GLY A 96 6.61 13.68 17.15
N ARG A 97 7.42 14.68 17.49
CA ARG A 97 8.50 15.18 16.64
C ARG A 97 9.83 14.65 17.19
N ILE A 98 10.58 13.96 16.34
CA ILE A 98 11.87 13.41 16.70
C ILE A 98 12.89 14.55 16.81
N LEU A 99 13.62 14.59 17.91
CA LEU A 99 14.63 15.61 18.17
C LEU A 99 15.98 15.29 17.50
N GLY A 100 16.73 16.35 17.24
CA GLY A 100 18.12 16.29 16.79
C GLY A 100 18.31 16.52 15.29
N PHE A 101 17.28 16.33 14.47
CA PHE A 101 17.40 16.51 13.02
C PHE A 101 16.13 17.09 12.40
N ASP A 102 16.28 17.63 11.19
CA ASP A 102 15.18 18.08 10.34
C ASP A 102 15.21 17.33 9.01
N THR A 103 14.02 16.95 8.54
CA THR A 103 13.80 16.29 7.24
C THR A 103 13.15 17.22 6.23
N PRO A 104 13.27 16.91 4.91
CA PRO A 104 12.55 17.62 3.86
C PRO A 104 11.03 17.57 4.06
N GLU A 105 10.32 18.64 3.66
CA GLU A 105 8.87 18.73 3.87
C GLU A 105 8.07 18.08 2.72
N MET A 106 7.10 17.22 3.06
CA MET A 106 6.18 16.61 2.07
C MET A 106 5.30 17.65 1.34
N LYS A 107 5.08 18.82 1.94
CA LYS A 107 4.25 19.89 1.36
C LYS A 107 5.06 20.92 0.56
N SER A 108 6.32 20.62 0.23
CA SER A 108 7.14 21.50 -0.59
C SER A 108 6.58 21.63 -2.01
N ARG A 109 6.83 22.78 -2.66
CA ARG A 109 6.46 23.02 -4.07
C ARG A 109 7.48 22.45 -5.06
N CYS A 110 8.50 21.80 -4.52
CA CYS A 110 9.76 21.53 -5.18
C CYS A 110 9.87 20.02 -5.38
N PRO A 111 9.84 19.52 -6.63
CA PRO A 111 9.78 18.09 -6.89
C PRO A 111 10.93 17.31 -6.25
N THR A 112 12.12 17.90 -6.24
CA THR A 112 13.32 17.31 -5.63
C THR A 112 13.19 17.17 -4.11
N GLU A 113 12.71 18.22 -3.44
CA GLU A 113 12.44 18.19 -2.00
C GLU A 113 11.32 17.19 -1.65
N LEU A 114 10.28 17.09 -2.48
CA LEU A 114 9.22 16.08 -2.30
C LEU A 114 9.77 14.65 -2.40
N VAL A 115 10.61 14.35 -3.39
CA VAL A 115 11.24 13.03 -3.52
C VAL A 115 12.14 12.73 -2.33
N MET A 116 12.90 13.72 -1.84
CA MET A 116 13.69 13.57 -0.62
C MET A 116 12.80 13.36 0.62
N ALA A 117 11.66 14.05 0.73
CA ALA A 117 10.72 13.88 1.84
C ALA A 117 10.11 12.46 1.86
N VAL A 118 9.73 11.95 0.68
CA VAL A 118 9.19 10.60 0.53
C VAL A 118 10.25 9.55 0.87
N SER A 119 11.47 9.70 0.36
CA SER A 119 12.56 8.76 0.67
C SER A 119 12.95 8.78 2.15
N ALA A 120 13.01 9.97 2.79
CA ALA A 120 13.21 10.10 4.23
C ALA A 120 12.14 9.35 5.03
N THR A 121 10.88 9.49 4.64
CA THR A 121 9.75 8.82 5.31
C THR A 121 9.80 7.31 5.16
N PHE A 122 10.07 6.81 3.95
CA PHE A 122 10.22 5.37 3.72
C PHE A 122 11.42 4.78 4.43
N TYR A 123 12.54 5.50 4.46
CA TYR A 123 13.73 5.06 5.19
C TYR A 123 13.46 4.97 6.69
N LEU A 124 12.81 5.97 7.29
CA LEU A 124 12.39 5.92 8.69
C LEU A 124 11.48 4.72 8.95
N ARG A 125 10.44 4.51 8.13
CA ARG A 125 9.56 3.33 8.23
C ARG A 125 10.35 2.04 8.19
N TRP A 126 11.26 1.90 7.22
CA TRP A 126 12.09 0.71 7.08
C TRP A 126 12.91 0.44 8.35
N GLN A 127 13.61 1.45 8.87
CA GLN A 127 14.37 1.33 10.12
C GLN A 127 13.48 0.85 11.27
N LEU A 128 12.28 1.44 11.37
CA LEU A 128 11.31 1.07 12.40
C LEU A 128 10.62 -0.27 12.16
N TRP A 129 10.61 -0.82 10.94
CA TRP A 129 10.08 -2.15 10.62
C TRP A 129 11.10 -3.26 10.74
N THR A 130 12.40 -2.94 10.73
CA THR A 130 13.48 -3.93 10.83
C THR A 130 14.15 -3.97 12.20
N ALA A 131 13.98 -2.93 13.03
CA ALA A 131 14.55 -2.89 14.38
C ALA A 131 14.18 -4.10 15.26
N GLY A 132 15.06 -4.50 16.18
CA GLY A 132 14.67 -5.35 17.31
C GLY A 132 14.03 -4.54 18.44
N LYS A 133 14.58 -3.34 18.72
CA LYS A 133 14.20 -2.48 19.84
C LYS A 133 13.98 -1.04 19.37
N VAL A 134 12.90 -0.43 19.84
CA VAL A 134 12.60 0.98 19.58
C VAL A 134 12.35 1.72 20.90
N VAL A 135 13.15 2.73 21.20
CA VAL A 135 12.96 3.55 22.41
C VAL A 135 12.56 4.96 21.99
N ALA A 136 11.45 5.45 22.54
CA ALA A 136 11.00 6.82 22.32
C ALA A 136 10.81 7.51 23.67
N THR A 137 11.75 8.38 24.01
CA THR A 137 11.77 9.11 25.28
C THR A 137 11.21 10.52 25.10
N PRO A 138 10.01 10.83 25.63
CA PRO A 138 9.44 12.17 25.56
C PRO A 138 10.29 13.14 26.40
N ARG A 139 10.54 14.34 25.85
CA ARG A 139 11.37 15.41 26.46
C ARG A 139 10.59 16.70 26.73
N GLY A 140 9.33 16.77 26.29
CA GLY A 140 8.48 17.95 26.46
C GLY A 140 7.52 18.13 25.30
N LYS A 141 6.96 19.33 25.16
CA LYS A 141 6.07 19.69 24.05
C LYS A 141 6.55 20.93 23.33
N ASP A 142 6.35 20.94 22.02
CA ASP A 142 6.51 22.12 21.16
C ASP A 142 5.34 23.11 21.39
N ARG A 143 5.50 24.35 20.92
CA ARG A 143 4.48 25.41 20.96
C ARG A 143 3.14 25.04 20.30
N TYR A 144 3.17 24.03 19.41
CA TYR A 144 2.01 23.49 18.71
C TYR A 144 1.41 22.25 19.40
N GLY A 145 1.87 21.90 20.60
CA GLY A 145 1.37 20.76 21.38
C GLY A 145 1.89 19.39 20.94
N ARG A 146 2.84 19.33 19.99
CA ARG A 146 3.52 18.08 19.60
C ARG A 146 4.51 17.67 20.67
N VAL A 147 4.54 16.39 21.02
CA VAL A 147 5.54 15.87 21.97
C VAL A 147 6.90 15.83 21.29
N LEU A 148 7.91 16.43 21.90
CA LEU A 148 9.30 16.33 21.47
C LEU A 148 9.86 15.02 22.02
N THR A 149 10.37 14.14 21.17
CA THR A 149 10.86 12.82 21.58
C THR A 149 12.26 12.56 21.07
N LEU A 150 13.11 12.00 21.92
CA LEU A 150 14.39 11.43 21.50
C LEU A 150 14.14 9.96 21.15
N MET A 151 14.54 9.56 19.95
CA MET A 151 14.24 8.22 19.44
C MET A 151 15.53 7.46 19.12
N THR A 152 15.63 6.24 19.62
CA THR A 152 16.69 5.29 19.27
C THR A 152 16.11 4.00 18.72
N VAL A 153 16.86 3.40 17.81
CA VAL A 153 16.54 2.14 17.14
C VAL A 153 17.75 1.24 17.29
N ASP A 154 17.58 0.09 17.94
CA ASP A 154 18.66 -0.83 18.29
C ASP A 154 19.84 -0.10 18.97
N ASP A 155 19.51 0.73 19.96
CA ASP A 155 20.42 1.55 20.76
C ASP A 155 21.20 2.64 19.98
N GLU A 156 20.88 2.86 18.69
CA GLU A 156 21.43 3.94 17.88
C GLU A 156 20.43 5.08 17.70
N LEU A 157 20.89 6.33 17.73
CA LEU A 157 20.05 7.49 17.47
C LEU A 157 19.50 7.47 16.05
N VAL A 158 18.17 7.62 15.91
CA VAL A 158 17.51 7.72 14.60
C VAL A 158 18.11 8.87 13.77
N GLY A 159 18.44 9.99 14.43
CA GLY A 159 19.07 11.12 13.76
C GLY A 159 20.40 10.76 13.10
N THR A 160 21.24 9.94 13.74
CA THR A 160 22.50 9.49 13.17
C THR A 160 22.29 8.68 11.89
N ARG A 161 21.32 7.76 11.89
CA ARG A 161 20.96 6.97 10.70
C ARG A 161 20.39 7.84 9.57
N MET A 162 19.45 8.73 9.90
CA MET A 162 18.80 9.61 8.93
C MET A 162 19.78 10.58 8.28
N VAL A 163 20.66 11.20 9.08
CA VAL A 163 21.68 12.13 8.58
C VAL A 163 22.77 11.36 7.82
N GLY A 164 23.20 10.20 8.33
CA GLY A 164 24.17 9.33 7.65
C GLY A 164 23.70 8.84 6.28
N ALA A 165 22.38 8.66 6.11
CA ALA A 165 21.76 8.34 4.82
C ALA A 165 21.58 9.55 3.88
N GLY A 166 21.94 10.77 4.32
CA GLY A 166 21.73 12.00 3.55
C GLY A 166 20.26 12.44 3.45
N LEU A 167 19.37 11.87 4.27
CA LEU A 167 17.92 12.12 4.26
C LEU A 167 17.48 13.13 5.33
N ALA A 168 18.42 13.63 6.12
CA ALA A 168 18.19 14.64 7.15
C ALA A 168 19.42 15.53 7.36
N ARG A 169 19.22 16.67 8.03
CA ARG A 169 20.28 17.55 8.54
C ARG A 169 20.18 17.66 10.04
N TRP A 170 21.31 17.75 10.74
CA TRP A 170 21.31 18.07 12.17
C TRP A 170 20.62 19.41 12.41
N TYR A 171 19.78 19.45 13.44
CA TYR A 171 19.07 20.67 13.81
C TYR A 171 19.97 21.56 14.69
N ASP A 172 20.26 22.77 14.21
CA ASP A 172 21.16 23.74 14.86
C ASP A 172 20.40 24.78 15.72
N GLY A 173 19.09 24.60 15.94
CA GLY A 173 18.25 25.57 16.65
C GLY A 173 17.76 26.75 15.79
N GLY A 174 18.13 26.77 14.50
CA GLY A 174 17.74 27.80 13.56
C GLY A 174 16.40 27.56 12.86
N LYS A 175 16.18 28.33 11.78
CA LYS A 175 15.12 28.07 10.81
C LYS A 175 15.52 26.89 9.92
N ARG A 176 14.53 26.10 9.52
CA ARG A 176 14.71 25.03 8.52
C ARG A 176 15.32 25.61 7.26
N ARG A 177 16.40 24.97 6.80
CA ARG A 177 17.01 25.26 5.49
C ARG A 177 16.24 24.50 4.41
N SER A 178 16.04 25.10 3.25
CA SER A 178 15.40 24.43 2.13
C SER A 178 16.21 23.21 1.68
N TRP A 179 15.49 22.20 1.21
CA TRP A 179 16.08 21.05 0.52
C TRP A 179 16.03 21.16 -1.00
N CYS A 180 15.36 22.20 -1.52
CA CYS A 180 15.58 22.64 -2.89
C CYS A 180 17.01 23.12 -3.06
N GLY A 181 17.71 22.53 -4.02
CA GLY A 181 19.01 23.03 -4.46
C GLY A 181 18.89 24.47 -4.92
N ALA A 182 19.97 25.24 -4.77
CA ALA A 182 20.10 26.57 -5.34
C ALA A 182 20.29 26.56 -6.87
N ASP A 183 19.93 25.46 -7.56
CA ASP A 183 20.25 25.25 -8.97
C ASP A 183 19.02 24.74 -9.74
N GLY A 184 18.46 25.62 -10.59
CA GLY A 184 17.65 25.27 -11.77
C GLY A 184 16.15 25.50 -11.67
#